data_AF-A0A7Y4RNJ5-F1
#
_entry.id   AF-A0A7Y4RNJ5-F1
#
_cell.length_a   1.000
_cell.length_b   1.000
_cell.length_c   1.000
_cell.angle_alpha   90.00
_cell.angle_beta   90.00
_cell.angle_gamma   90.00
#
_symmetry.space_group_name_H-M   'P 1'
#
loop_
_entity.id
_entity.type
_entity.pdbx_description
1 polymer ?
#
loop_
_entity_poly.entity_id
_entity_poly.type
_entity_poly.pdbx_seq_one_letter_code
_entity_poly.pdbx_strand_id
1 'polypeptide(L)'
;MSPRRSVGEYPPDWEAIAARVKEEAGGCCLRCGVTDAYQLSIEERDPGAGLTVHHADLNPANNVWWNLLALCQRCHLSFQARVVPEQAYLWEHSAWFKPFAAGYYASTMGLRHGDRGWVEAHMVEILINAQGKHVGPGERRPA
;
A
#
# COMPACT_ATOMS: atom_id res chain seq x y z
N MET A 1 13.18 18.84 -1.61
CA MET A 1 12.22 18.20 -0.67
C MET A 1 12.97 17.16 0.14
N SER A 2 12.89 17.20 1.46
CA SER A 2 13.49 16.16 2.31
C SER A 2 12.77 14.83 2.10
N PRO A 3 13.49 13.69 2.07
CA PRO A 3 12.85 12.39 1.92
C PRO A 3 11.92 12.10 3.12
N ARG A 4 10.72 11.59 2.84
CA ARG A 4 9.80 11.09 3.88
C ARG A 4 10.45 9.91 4.60
N ARG A 5 10.27 9.83 5.91
CA ARG A 5 10.81 8.76 6.77
C ARG A 5 9.66 7.95 7.36
N SER A 6 9.96 6.71 7.72
CA SER A 6 8.99 5.89 8.44
C SER A 6 8.66 6.48 9.81
N VAL A 7 7.39 6.44 10.18
CA VAL A 7 6.87 6.99 11.44
C VAL A 7 6.16 5.88 12.22
N GLY A 8 6.87 5.20 13.09
CA GLY A 8 6.31 4.12 13.92
C GLY A 8 7.22 2.91 14.01
N GLU A 9 6.79 1.95 14.83
CA GLU A 9 7.49 0.69 15.07
C GLU A 9 6.68 -0.49 14.53
N TYR A 10 7.39 -1.53 14.10
CA TYR A 10 6.75 -2.77 13.70
C TYR A 10 6.11 -3.44 14.91
N PRO A 11 4.94 -4.09 14.75
CA PRO A 11 4.38 -4.89 15.83
C PRO A 11 5.24 -6.16 16.05
N PRO A 12 5.18 -6.79 17.23
CA PRO A 12 5.94 -8.00 17.53
C PRO A 12 5.67 -9.18 16.58
N ASP A 13 4.48 -9.25 16.00
CA ASP A 13 4.03 -10.31 15.09
C ASP A 13 4.24 -9.97 13.60
N TRP A 14 5.10 -8.98 13.30
CA TRP A 14 5.36 -8.51 11.94
C TRP A 14 5.69 -9.62 10.94
N GLU A 15 6.49 -10.61 11.35
CA GLU A 15 6.86 -11.72 10.45
C GLU A 15 5.63 -12.50 9.95
N ALA A 16 4.65 -12.72 10.83
CA ALA A 16 3.39 -13.40 10.48
C ALA A 16 2.52 -12.53 9.57
N ILE A 17 2.44 -11.23 9.87
CA ILE A 17 1.72 -10.26 9.02
C ILE A 17 2.32 -10.22 7.62
N ALA A 18 3.65 -10.10 7.52
CA ALA A 18 4.35 -10.03 6.26
C ALA A 18 4.22 -11.32 5.44
N ALA A 19 4.27 -12.49 6.09
CA ALA A 19 4.04 -13.78 5.43
C ALA A 19 2.63 -13.87 4.84
N ARG A 20 1.60 -13.53 5.63
CA ARG A 20 0.20 -13.51 5.16
C ARG A 20 0.00 -12.59 3.96
N VAL A 21 0.55 -11.37 4.00
CA VAL A 21 0.41 -10.41 2.89
C VAL A 21 1.04 -10.93 1.60
N LYS A 22 2.18 -11.62 1.68
CA LYS A 22 2.82 -12.25 0.51
C LYS A 22 2.01 -13.43 -0.01
N GLU A 23 1.44 -14.24 0.89
CA GLU A 23 0.56 -15.36 0.53
C GLU A 23 -0.72 -14.86 -0.17
N GLU A 24 -1.38 -13.83 0.37
CA GLU A 24 -2.55 -13.19 -0.23
C GLU A 24 -2.26 -12.61 -1.62
N ALA A 25 -1.01 -12.21 -1.87
CA ALA A 25 -0.54 -11.75 -3.17
C ALA A 25 -0.13 -12.90 -4.11
N GLY A 26 -0.36 -14.16 -3.72
CA GLY A 26 0.02 -15.35 -4.49
C GLY A 26 1.53 -15.51 -4.65
N GLY A 27 2.30 -15.00 -3.69
CA GLY A 27 3.76 -14.93 -3.80
C GLY A 27 4.22 -14.09 -4.98
N CYS A 28 3.42 -13.12 -5.44
CA CYS A 28 3.76 -12.24 -6.57
C CYS A 28 3.74 -10.76 -6.20
N CYS A 29 4.53 -9.96 -6.91
CA CYS A 29 4.52 -8.51 -6.77
C CYS A 29 3.20 -7.97 -7.30
N LEU A 30 2.44 -7.27 -6.45
CA LEU A 30 1.13 -6.71 -6.82
C LEU A 30 1.20 -5.77 -8.02
N ARG A 31 2.33 -5.08 -8.22
CA ARG A 31 2.50 -4.12 -9.30
C ARG A 31 2.92 -4.74 -10.64
N CYS A 32 3.87 -5.68 -10.62
CA CYS A 32 4.51 -6.17 -11.85
C CYS A 32 4.40 -7.69 -12.05
N GLY A 33 3.79 -8.42 -11.11
CA GLY A 33 3.53 -9.86 -11.22
C GLY A 33 4.75 -10.78 -11.02
N VAL A 34 5.95 -10.24 -10.80
CA VAL A 34 7.14 -11.08 -10.55
C VAL A 34 7.00 -11.82 -9.23
N THR A 35 7.32 -13.11 -9.21
CA THR A 35 7.24 -13.95 -8.02
C THR A 35 8.27 -13.58 -6.95
N ASP A 36 7.99 -13.92 -5.68
CA ASP A 36 8.89 -13.81 -4.52
C ASP A 36 10.17 -14.62 -4.66
N ALA A 37 10.05 -15.55 -5.59
CA ALA A 37 11.05 -16.36 -6.18
C ALA A 37 11.53 -15.62 -7.47
N TYR A 38 12.80 -15.22 -7.61
CA TYR A 38 13.89 -15.89 -6.94
C TYR A 38 13.77 -17.43 -7.22
N GLN A 39 13.01 -17.84 -8.28
CA GLN A 39 12.74 -19.23 -8.75
C GLN A 39 13.97 -19.83 -9.44
N LEU A 40 15.12 -19.37 -8.99
CA LEU A 40 16.42 -19.37 -9.61
C LEU A 40 17.40 -19.85 -8.53
N SER A 41 18.41 -20.63 -8.89
CA SER A 41 19.45 -21.13 -7.98
C SER A 41 20.20 -19.98 -7.29
N ILE A 42 21.00 -20.26 -6.25
CA ILE A 42 21.76 -19.24 -5.52
C ILE A 42 22.71 -18.43 -6.44
N GLU A 43 23.19 -18.99 -7.56
CA GLU A 43 23.95 -18.25 -8.58
C GLU A 43 23.07 -17.39 -9.50
N GLU A 44 21.81 -17.77 -9.66
CA GLU A 44 20.82 -17.11 -10.52
C GLU A 44 19.95 -16.08 -9.75
N ARG A 45 20.05 -16.11 -8.41
CA ARG A 45 19.40 -15.26 -7.39
C ARG A 45 20.14 -13.91 -7.27
N ASP A 46 19.50 -12.78 -7.59
CA ASP A 46 19.98 -11.46 -7.14
C ASP A 46 19.68 -11.29 -5.63
N PRO A 47 20.67 -11.00 -4.75
CA PRO A 47 20.47 -10.82 -3.30
C PRO A 47 19.38 -9.81 -2.91
N GLY A 48 18.97 -8.93 -3.83
CA GLY A 48 17.86 -7.98 -3.65
C GLY A 48 16.48 -8.45 -4.14
N ALA A 49 16.32 -9.70 -4.61
CA ALA A 49 15.16 -10.17 -5.38
C ALA A 49 13.97 -10.74 -4.59
N GLY A 50 13.84 -10.40 -3.29
CA GLY A 50 12.70 -10.84 -2.48
C GLY A 50 11.47 -9.94 -2.62
N LEU A 51 10.26 -10.51 -2.47
CA LEU A 51 9.10 -9.70 -2.11
C LEU A 51 9.30 -9.10 -0.72
N THR A 52 9.12 -7.78 -0.65
CA THR A 52 8.97 -7.01 0.58
C THR A 52 7.49 -6.65 0.76
N VAL A 53 7.14 -6.22 1.96
CA VAL A 53 5.84 -5.59 2.23
C VAL A 53 6.07 -4.12 2.47
N HIS A 54 5.39 -3.28 1.70
CA HIS A 54 5.48 -1.83 1.79
C HIS A 54 4.27 -1.27 2.55
N HIS A 55 4.53 -0.45 3.56
CA HIS A 55 3.52 0.41 4.19
C HIS A 55 3.30 1.66 3.35
N ALA A 56 2.15 1.79 2.69
CA ALA A 56 1.87 2.90 1.78
C ALA A 56 1.99 4.29 2.44
N ASP A 57 1.59 4.40 3.71
CA ASP A 57 1.69 5.59 4.55
C ASP A 57 3.03 5.75 5.28
N LEU A 58 3.96 4.80 5.11
CA LEU A 58 5.24 4.72 5.82
C LEU A 58 5.12 4.60 7.35
N ASN A 59 3.99 4.12 7.88
CA ASN A 59 3.81 3.81 9.30
C ASN A 59 3.81 2.28 9.52
N PRO A 60 4.92 1.70 10.04
CA PRO A 60 5.02 0.25 10.30
C PRO A 60 3.99 -0.30 11.30
N ALA A 61 3.38 0.56 12.13
CA ALA A 61 2.34 0.16 13.08
C ALA A 61 0.95 0.05 12.41
N ASN A 62 0.76 0.64 11.22
CA ASN A 62 -0.52 0.61 10.52
C ASN A 62 -0.62 -0.61 9.59
N ASN A 63 -1.18 -1.71 10.11
CA ASN A 63 -1.23 -3.00 9.41
C ASN A 63 -2.60 -3.34 8.79
N VAL A 64 -3.38 -2.32 8.43
CA VAL A 64 -4.61 -2.50 7.65
C VAL A 64 -4.29 -2.97 6.22
N TRP A 65 -5.15 -3.81 5.64
CA TRP A 65 -4.90 -4.48 4.35
C TRP A 65 -4.52 -3.51 3.22
N TRP A 66 -5.15 -2.33 3.16
CA TRP A 66 -4.89 -1.36 2.09
C TRP A 66 -3.53 -0.67 2.24
N ASN A 67 -2.92 -0.74 3.42
CA ASN A 67 -1.62 -0.15 3.69
C ASN A 67 -0.47 -1.12 3.40
N LEU A 68 -0.73 -2.43 3.27
CA LEU A 68 0.29 -3.46 3.14
C LEU A 68 0.38 -3.96 1.70
N LEU A 69 1.45 -3.57 1.00
CA LEU A 69 1.66 -3.93 -0.42
C LEU A 69 2.80 -4.94 -0.58
N ALA A 70 2.50 -6.16 -1.02
CA ALA A 70 3.53 -7.11 -1.44
C ALA A 70 4.18 -6.66 -2.76
N LEU A 71 5.43 -6.18 -2.70
CA LEU A 71 6.15 -5.62 -3.85
C LEU A 71 7.56 -6.21 -3.95
N CYS A 72 8.07 -6.38 -5.17
CA CYS A 72 9.50 -6.64 -5.35
C CYS A 72 10.32 -5.39 -4.99
N GLN A 73 11.59 -5.55 -4.63
CA GLN A 73 12.44 -4.43 -4.21
C GLN A 73 12.44 -3.23 -5.17
N ARG A 74 12.45 -3.47 -6.49
CA ARG A 74 12.36 -2.40 -7.50
C ARG A 74 11.03 -1.64 -7.42
N CYS A 75 9.91 -2.35 -7.34
CA CYS A 75 8.59 -1.72 -7.26
C CYS A 75 8.40 -1.02 -5.90
N HIS A 76 8.92 -1.61 -4.83
CA HIS A 76 8.94 -1.07 -3.48
C HIS A 76 9.60 0.30 -3.43
N LEU A 77 10.85 0.40 -3.87
CA LEU A 77 11.61 1.65 -3.88
C LEU A 77 10.99 2.70 -4.83
N SER A 78 10.48 2.27 -5.99
CA SER A 78 9.78 3.16 -6.91
C SER A 78 8.50 3.74 -6.30
N PHE A 79 7.75 2.94 -5.52
CA PHE A 79 6.53 3.40 -4.87
C PHE A 79 6.88 4.39 -3.76
N GLN A 80 7.79 4.02 -2.86
CA GLN A 80 8.24 4.86 -1.74
C GLN A 80 8.69 6.26 -2.20
N ALA A 81 9.39 6.33 -3.34
CA ALA A 81 9.92 7.60 -3.87
C ALA A 81 8.86 8.48 -4.57
N ARG A 82 7.74 7.92 -5.05
CA ARG A 82 6.82 8.61 -5.99
C ARG A 82 5.39 8.72 -5.49
N VAL A 83 4.95 7.83 -4.62
CA VAL A 83 3.56 7.73 -4.19
C VAL A 83 3.43 8.23 -2.76
N VAL A 84 2.69 9.33 -2.59
CA VAL A 84 2.35 9.97 -1.32
C VAL A 84 0.83 9.84 -1.18
N PRO A 85 0.32 8.86 -0.41
CA PRO A 85 -1.13 8.63 -0.32
C PRO A 85 -1.92 9.89 0.07
N GLU A 86 -1.34 10.76 0.89
CA GLU A 86 -1.93 12.03 1.33
C GLU A 86 -2.09 13.05 0.19
N GLN A 87 -1.37 12.87 -0.91
CA GLN A 87 -1.45 13.77 -2.05
C GLN A 87 -2.70 13.46 -2.89
N ALA A 88 -3.40 14.52 -3.30
CA ALA A 88 -4.45 14.42 -4.30
C ALA A 88 -3.85 14.08 -5.66
N TYR A 89 -4.33 13.00 -6.27
CA TYR A 89 -3.97 12.60 -7.63
C TYR A 89 -5.13 12.93 -8.57
N LEU A 90 -4.86 13.76 -9.57
CA LEU A 90 -5.84 14.15 -10.59
C LEU A 90 -6.14 13.03 -11.58
N TRP A 91 -5.17 12.12 -11.77
CA TRP A 91 -5.25 11.04 -12.73
C TRP A 91 -5.81 9.77 -12.09
N GLU A 92 -6.37 8.92 -12.93
CA GLU A 92 -6.85 7.61 -12.52
C GLU A 92 -5.71 6.75 -11.96
N HIS A 93 -5.97 6.08 -10.84
CA HIS A 93 -5.03 5.12 -10.26
C HIS A 93 -4.89 3.90 -11.17
N SER A 94 -3.67 3.35 -11.24
CA SER A 94 -3.42 2.10 -11.96
C SER A 94 -4.25 0.95 -11.38
N ALA A 95 -4.73 0.04 -12.24
CA ALA A 95 -5.65 -1.05 -11.87
C ALA A 95 -5.21 -1.84 -10.63
N TRP A 96 -3.92 -2.20 -10.52
CA TRP A 96 -3.39 -2.94 -9.38
C TRP A 96 -3.46 -2.17 -8.05
N PHE A 97 -3.43 -0.84 -8.09
CA PHE A 97 -3.38 0.03 -6.91
C PHE A 97 -4.76 0.57 -6.51
N LYS A 98 -5.75 0.56 -7.42
CA LYS A 98 -7.10 1.09 -7.16
C LYS A 98 -7.73 0.57 -5.86
N PRO A 99 -7.69 -0.74 -5.52
CA PRO A 99 -8.29 -1.22 -4.27
C PRO A 99 -7.62 -0.60 -3.04
N PHE A 100 -6.29 -0.52 -3.04
CA PHE A 100 -5.50 0.03 -1.94
C PHE A 100 -5.72 1.55 -1.79
N ALA A 101 -5.75 2.29 -2.91
CA ALA A 101 -6.10 3.71 -2.92
C ALA A 101 -7.52 3.95 -2.38
N ALA A 102 -8.49 3.13 -2.80
CA ALA A 102 -9.86 3.20 -2.29
C ALA A 102 -9.92 2.89 -0.78
N GLY A 103 -9.15 1.91 -0.29
CA GLY A 103 -9.05 1.63 1.14
C GLY A 103 -8.50 2.81 1.94
N TYR A 104 -7.44 3.46 1.43
CA TYR A 104 -6.91 4.69 2.03
C TYR A 104 -7.96 5.81 2.05
N TYR A 105 -8.62 6.09 0.92
CA TYR A 105 -9.65 7.14 0.86
C TYR A 105 -10.88 6.83 1.71
N ALA A 106 -11.30 5.58 1.79
CA ALA A 106 -12.33 5.16 2.71
C ALA A 106 -11.93 5.47 4.16
N SER A 107 -10.65 5.31 4.51
CA SER A 107 -10.12 5.66 5.83
C SER A 107 -10.16 7.16 6.09
N THR A 108 -9.74 7.99 5.12
CA THR A 108 -9.80 9.45 5.27
C THR A 108 -11.23 10.01 5.33
N MET A 109 -12.19 9.29 4.74
CA MET A 109 -13.62 9.63 4.78
C MET A 109 -14.37 9.06 6.00
N GLY A 110 -13.71 8.28 6.86
CA GLY A 110 -14.36 7.63 8.01
C GLY A 110 -15.33 6.49 7.63
N LEU A 111 -15.13 5.88 6.47
CA LEU A 111 -15.93 4.75 5.96
C LEU A 111 -15.38 3.41 6.47
N ARG A 112 -16.01 2.29 6.08
CA ARG A 112 -15.65 0.91 6.49
C ARG A 112 -14.37 0.40 5.81
N HIS A 113 -13.26 1.13 5.94
CA HIS A 113 -12.00 0.85 5.25
C HIS A 113 -11.31 -0.45 5.67
N GLY A 114 -11.60 -0.95 6.88
CA GLY A 114 -11.08 -2.24 7.36
C GLY A 114 -11.70 -3.46 6.67
N ASP A 115 -12.88 -3.29 6.07
CA ASP A 115 -13.57 -4.35 5.33
C ASP A 115 -13.23 -4.25 3.84
N ARG A 116 -12.31 -5.11 3.40
CA ARG A 116 -11.86 -5.16 2.01
C ARG A 116 -13.01 -5.42 1.03
N GLY A 117 -13.93 -6.34 1.38
CA GLY A 117 -15.07 -6.67 0.51
C GLY A 117 -16.01 -5.48 0.33
N TRP A 118 -16.28 -4.75 1.41
CA TRP A 118 -17.08 -3.53 1.34
C TRP A 118 -16.39 -2.45 0.49
N VAL A 119 -15.08 -2.21 0.70
CA VAL A 119 -14.31 -1.23 -0.07
C VAL A 119 -14.29 -1.57 -1.56
N GLU A 120 -14.04 -2.82 -1.91
CA GLU A 120 -14.02 -3.26 -3.31
C GLU A 120 -15.40 -3.11 -3.97
N ALA A 121 -16.49 -3.40 -3.24
CA ALA A 121 -17.86 -3.23 -3.73
C ALA A 121 -18.25 -1.75 -3.96
N HIS A 122 -17.68 -0.82 -3.21
CA HIS A 122 -17.97 0.63 -3.31
C HIS A 122 -16.80 1.42 -3.94
N MET A 123 -15.84 0.72 -4.54
CA MET A 123 -14.55 1.30 -4.96
C MET A 123 -14.73 2.48 -5.92
N VAL A 124 -15.64 2.36 -6.89
CA VAL A 124 -15.89 3.42 -7.87
C VAL A 124 -16.38 4.69 -7.19
N GLU A 125 -17.35 4.58 -6.30
CA GLU A 125 -17.91 5.72 -5.55
C GLU A 125 -16.85 6.37 -4.66
N ILE A 126 -16.06 5.56 -3.95
CA ILE A 126 -14.97 6.05 -3.08
C ILE A 126 -13.95 6.83 -3.90
N LEU A 127 -13.49 6.29 -5.03
CA LEU A 127 -12.48 6.91 -5.89
C LEU A 127 -12.99 8.22 -6.50
N ILE A 128 -14.23 8.27 -6.98
CA ILE A 128 -14.85 9.50 -7.52
C ILE A 128 -14.94 10.57 -6.42
N ASN A 129 -15.40 10.19 -5.23
CA ASN A 129 -15.55 11.12 -4.11
C ASN A 129 -14.20 11.63 -3.58
N ALA A 130 -13.13 10.84 -3.73
CA ALA A 130 -11.77 11.26 -3.37
C ALA A 130 -11.16 12.19 -4.43
N GLN A 131 -11.41 11.91 -5.72
CA GLN A 131 -10.93 12.70 -6.85
C GLN A 131 -11.67 14.05 -7.01
N GLY A 132 -12.72 14.30 -6.22
CA GLY A 132 -13.47 15.56 -6.16
C GLY A 132 -13.31 16.38 -4.87
N LYS A 133 -12.58 15.89 -3.85
CA LYS A 133 -12.41 16.58 -2.57
C LYS A 133 -10.93 16.86 -2.27
N HIS A 134 -10.49 18.05 -2.64
CA HIS A 134 -9.35 18.69 -1.97
C HIS A 134 -9.73 18.91 -0.50
N VAL A 135 -9.26 18.06 0.41
CA VAL A 135 -9.11 18.48 1.80
C VAL A 135 -7.70 19.05 1.89
N GLY A 136 -7.59 20.37 1.74
CA GLY A 136 -6.34 21.07 2.01
C GLY A 136 -5.86 20.79 3.44
N PRO A 137 -4.60 21.06 3.77
CA PRO A 137 -4.09 20.91 5.13
C PRO A 137 -4.79 21.94 6.03
N GLY A 138 -5.92 21.56 6.64
CA GLY A 138 -6.79 22.55 7.27
C GLY A 138 -7.83 22.03 8.25
N GLU A 139 -8.03 20.71 8.41
CA GLU A 139 -9.01 20.20 9.37
C GLU A 139 -8.35 19.26 10.37
N ARG A 140 -8.05 19.84 11.54
CA ARG A 140 -7.58 19.14 12.73
C ARG A 140 -8.59 18.04 13.09
N ARG A 141 -8.09 16.81 13.27
CA ARG A 141 -8.82 15.76 14.01
C ARG A 141 -9.26 16.33 15.37
N PRO A 142 -10.49 16.06 15.83
CA PRO A 142 -10.89 16.46 17.18
C PRO A 142 -10.04 15.73 18.22
N ALA A 143 -9.85 16.41 19.36
CA ALA A 143 -8.99 16.04 20.48
C ALA A 143 -9.31 14.67 21.09
#